data_AF-A0A4R5DX10-F1
#
_entry.id   AF-A0A4R5DX10-F1
#
_cell.length_a   1.000
_cell.length_b   1.000
_cell.length_c   1.000
_cell.angle_alpha   90.00
_cell.angle_beta   90.00
_cell.angle_gamma   90.00
#
_symmetry.space_group_name_H-M   'P 1'
#
loop_
_entity.id
_entity.type
_entity.pdbx_description
1 polymer ?
#
loop_
_entity_poly.entity_id
_entity_poly.type
_entity_poly.pdbx_seq_one_letter_code
_entity_poly.pdbx_strand_id
1 'polypeptide(L)'
;TIWNGKGGNNFTPPDVVGANWNTYSRPIGGDFNGDGKGDLAAVRDGTLHIWNGKGGNTFTPAEEVGPGWSHLASSLVSLGDVNKDGRTDIGAVDLDGVLHIWNGKGNNNFTSRDRVGAGWNSLSRPVGGDFNGDGIGDIAAVDRDGVLHIWNGKGNNKFTDADRVGAGWTRQFARTLMSLGDVNGDRHSDLAAVDGAGVLHLWNGRGNNKFAPGDPIGPGWAPHFPAEFGGDFNADGVGDIHATGTGTLHVWNGKGSNNFTPADSVGAGWADVSRPIAADFNRDGIGDLAAVRDGTLHIWNGKGDNKFTPAEAVGPGWEDLAATLASLGDVNRDGHADLAAVDAEGVLHVWNGQGNNNFHPPVRVGSGWNAFTRPVGGDFNGDGTGDIAAVSKADGYLHIWNGRGNTKFTPADSVGPNWADLAATLMAPGDLNADGHTDLAAINPEGILTLWNGKGDNKFGPAVTIGPNWNEHFPS
;
A
#
# COMPACT_ATOMS: atom_id res chain seq x y z
N THR A 1 -14.14 -12.13 -3.13
CA THR A 1 -15.45 -12.70 -2.76
C THR A 1 -16.44 -11.57 -2.57
N ILE A 2 -17.75 -11.84 -2.65
CA ILE A 2 -18.80 -10.86 -2.38
C ILE A 2 -19.60 -11.32 -1.15
N TRP A 3 -19.87 -10.40 -0.23
CA TRP A 3 -20.68 -10.63 0.97
C TRP A 3 -21.99 -9.84 0.84
N ASN A 4 -23.14 -10.51 0.83
CA ASN A 4 -24.42 -9.81 0.71
C ASN A 4 -24.92 -9.38 2.09
N GLY A 5 -25.30 -8.12 2.23
CA GLY A 5 -26.02 -7.65 3.42
C GLY A 5 -27.36 -8.38 3.58
N LYS A 6 -27.71 -8.74 4.82
CA LYS A 6 -29.03 -9.25 5.23
C LYS A 6 -29.82 -8.25 6.07
N GLY A 7 -29.30 -7.02 6.20
CA GLY A 7 -29.82 -6.00 7.12
C GLY A 7 -29.39 -6.24 8.56
N GLY A 8 -29.49 -5.19 9.39
CA GLY A 8 -29.12 -5.22 10.80
C GLY A 8 -27.68 -5.67 11.03
N ASN A 9 -26.73 -5.12 10.25
CA ASN A 9 -25.29 -5.37 10.37
C ASN A 9 -24.87 -6.84 10.15
N ASN A 10 -25.63 -7.60 9.37
CA ASN A 10 -25.33 -9.01 9.08
C ASN A 10 -25.07 -9.27 7.59
N PHE A 11 -24.23 -10.25 7.29
CA PHE A 11 -23.90 -10.67 5.93
C PHE A 11 -24.23 -12.16 5.67
N THR A 12 -24.53 -12.53 4.42
CA THR A 12 -24.50 -13.94 3.98
C THR A 12 -23.08 -14.48 4.04
N PRO A 13 -22.88 -15.81 4.07
CA PRO A 13 -21.60 -16.39 3.68
C PRO A 13 -21.09 -15.81 2.34
N PRO A 14 -19.77 -15.78 2.11
CA PRO A 14 -19.20 -15.15 0.93
C PRO A 14 -19.46 -15.98 -0.31
N ASP A 15 -19.86 -15.32 -1.38
CA ASP A 15 -19.89 -15.90 -2.72
C ASP A 15 -18.54 -15.68 -3.41
N VAL A 16 -17.99 -16.74 -4.00
CA VAL A 16 -16.83 -16.63 -4.89
C VAL A 16 -17.32 -16.22 -6.27
N VAL A 17 -17.00 -15.00 -6.68
CA VAL A 17 -17.37 -14.45 -7.98
C VAL A 17 -16.11 -14.22 -8.80
N GLY A 18 -16.05 -14.81 -9.99
CA GLY A 18 -14.90 -14.68 -10.89
C GLY A 18 -13.63 -15.36 -10.38
N ALA A 19 -12.53 -15.15 -11.12
CA ALA A 19 -11.20 -15.65 -10.79
C ALA A 19 -10.15 -14.63 -11.28
N ASN A 20 -8.92 -14.75 -10.79
CA ASN A 20 -7.78 -13.89 -11.13
C ASN A 20 -7.95 -12.41 -10.74
N TRP A 21 -8.77 -12.12 -9.72
CA TRP A 21 -8.93 -10.75 -9.20
C TRP A 21 -7.61 -10.15 -8.68
N ASN A 22 -6.64 -10.99 -8.32
CA ASN A 22 -5.31 -10.56 -7.97
C ASN A 22 -4.57 -9.83 -9.11
N THR A 23 -4.97 -9.97 -10.38
CA THR A 23 -4.35 -9.23 -11.50
C THR A 23 -5.00 -7.86 -11.75
N TYR A 24 -5.93 -7.44 -10.91
CA TYR A 24 -6.64 -6.18 -11.02
C TYR A 24 -6.35 -5.32 -9.79
N SER A 25 -6.51 -4.01 -9.95
CA SER A 25 -6.58 -3.08 -8.84
C SER A 25 -7.74 -3.44 -7.90
N ARG A 26 -7.76 -2.83 -6.71
CA ARG A 26 -8.86 -2.99 -5.77
C ARG A 26 -10.19 -2.60 -6.47
N PRO A 27 -11.19 -3.51 -6.54
CA PRO A 27 -12.42 -3.22 -7.26
C PRO A 27 -13.28 -2.20 -6.50
N ILE A 28 -14.03 -1.40 -7.26
CA ILE A 28 -15.06 -0.49 -6.74
C ILE A 28 -16.44 -0.95 -7.23
N GLY A 29 -17.47 -0.63 -6.44
CA GLY A 29 -18.87 -0.91 -6.79
C GLY A 29 -19.65 0.38 -7.09
N GLY A 30 -20.61 0.29 -8.00
CA GLY A 30 -21.49 1.41 -8.39
C GLY A 30 -22.45 0.99 -9.50
N ASP A 31 -23.46 1.80 -9.81
CA ASP A 31 -24.31 1.59 -11.00
C ASP A 31 -23.76 2.45 -12.14
N PHE A 32 -22.82 1.90 -12.90
CA PHE A 32 -22.08 2.61 -13.95
C PHE A 32 -22.83 2.60 -15.29
N ASN A 33 -23.66 1.59 -15.52
CA ASN A 33 -24.48 1.51 -16.71
C ASN A 33 -25.84 2.22 -16.57
N GLY A 34 -26.33 2.44 -15.34
CA GLY A 34 -27.57 3.14 -15.02
C GLY A 34 -28.82 2.25 -15.04
N ASP A 35 -28.68 0.94 -14.86
CA ASP A 35 -29.78 -0.03 -14.90
C ASP A 35 -30.39 -0.33 -13.50
N GLY A 36 -29.89 0.34 -12.47
CA GLY A 36 -30.32 0.20 -11.09
C GLY A 36 -29.70 -0.99 -10.36
N LYS A 37 -28.69 -1.66 -10.93
CA LYS A 37 -27.96 -2.76 -10.30
C LYS A 37 -26.51 -2.39 -10.06
N GLY A 38 -25.94 -2.96 -9.00
CA GLY A 38 -24.53 -2.78 -8.70
C GLY A 38 -23.64 -3.49 -9.72
N ASP A 39 -22.81 -2.71 -10.39
CA ASP A 39 -21.71 -3.11 -11.25
C ASP A 39 -20.39 -3.14 -10.46
N LEU A 40 -19.36 -3.77 -11.03
CA LEU A 40 -17.99 -3.72 -10.53
C LEU A 40 -17.08 -3.03 -11.54
N ALA A 41 -16.12 -2.25 -11.07
CA ALA A 41 -15.06 -1.70 -11.90
C ALA A 41 -13.68 -1.92 -11.27
N ALA A 42 -12.68 -2.22 -12.09
CA ALA A 42 -11.30 -2.38 -11.66
C ALA A 42 -10.32 -2.10 -12.81
N VAL A 43 -9.09 -1.72 -12.48
CA VAL A 43 -8.04 -1.44 -13.45
C VAL A 43 -7.13 -2.64 -13.60
N ARG A 44 -6.74 -2.96 -14.82
CA ARG A 44 -5.68 -3.94 -15.10
C ARG A 44 -4.88 -3.50 -16.30
N ASP A 45 -3.56 -3.61 -16.19
CA ASP A 45 -2.62 -3.25 -17.25
C ASP A 45 -2.89 -1.83 -17.80
N GLY A 46 -3.32 -0.91 -16.91
CA GLY A 46 -3.67 0.47 -17.23
C GLY A 46 -5.04 0.70 -17.87
N THR A 47 -5.86 -0.33 -18.05
CA THR A 47 -7.20 -0.26 -18.65
C THR A 47 -8.29 -0.44 -17.60
N LEU A 48 -9.31 0.43 -17.63
CA LEU A 48 -10.50 0.29 -16.79
C LEU A 48 -11.45 -0.76 -17.38
N HIS A 49 -11.84 -1.72 -16.56
CA HIS A 49 -12.76 -2.79 -16.89
C HIS A 49 -14.02 -2.65 -16.04
N ILE A 50 -15.20 -2.85 -16.64
CA ILE A 50 -16.49 -2.85 -15.94
C ILE A 50 -17.23 -4.17 -16.17
N TRP A 51 -17.74 -4.76 -15.10
CA TRP A 51 -18.62 -5.93 -15.12
C TRP A 51 -20.02 -5.51 -14.71
N ASN A 52 -20.97 -5.58 -15.64
CA ASN A 52 -22.34 -5.15 -15.39
C ASN A 52 -23.07 -6.17 -14.52
N GLY A 53 -23.68 -5.70 -13.43
CA GLY A 53 -24.46 -6.49 -12.50
C GLY A 53 -25.74 -7.00 -13.13
N LYS A 54 -26.00 -8.30 -13.02
CA LYS A 54 -27.29 -8.89 -13.41
C LYS A 54 -28.22 -9.08 -12.22
N GLY A 55 -27.71 -8.88 -11.01
CA GLY A 55 -28.34 -9.21 -9.74
C GLY A 55 -27.88 -10.57 -9.19
N GLY A 56 -28.03 -10.76 -7.87
CA GLY A 56 -27.68 -12.02 -7.20
C GLY A 56 -26.21 -12.43 -7.37
N ASN A 57 -25.28 -11.47 -7.28
CA ASN A 57 -23.83 -11.68 -7.44
C ASN A 57 -23.40 -12.27 -8.79
N THR A 58 -24.20 -12.07 -9.83
CA THR A 58 -23.86 -12.46 -11.20
C THR A 58 -23.60 -11.24 -12.08
N PHE A 59 -22.64 -11.36 -13.00
CA PHE A 59 -22.16 -10.25 -13.81
C PHE A 59 -22.09 -10.62 -15.30
N THR A 60 -22.00 -9.61 -16.18
CA THR A 60 -21.55 -9.80 -17.57
C THR A 60 -20.05 -10.10 -17.63
N PRO A 61 -19.53 -10.56 -18.77
CA PRO A 61 -18.10 -10.40 -19.06
C PRO A 61 -17.67 -8.93 -18.93
N ALA A 62 -16.38 -8.71 -18.65
CA ALA A 62 -15.80 -7.38 -18.55
C ALA A 62 -15.92 -6.63 -19.88
N GLU A 63 -16.37 -5.38 -19.81
CA GLU A 63 -16.23 -4.40 -20.87
C GLU A 63 -14.98 -3.55 -20.62
N GLU A 64 -14.14 -3.38 -21.64
CA GLU A 64 -13.00 -2.45 -21.59
C GLU A 64 -13.47 -1.03 -21.90
N VAL A 65 -13.43 -0.16 -20.89
CA VAL A 65 -13.85 1.25 -21.04
C VAL A 65 -12.74 2.10 -21.67
N GLY A 66 -11.47 1.72 -21.45
CA GLY A 66 -10.32 2.33 -22.13
C GLY A 66 -9.06 2.41 -21.27
N PRO A 67 -7.92 2.76 -21.87
CA PRO A 67 -6.62 2.87 -21.20
C PRO A 67 -6.46 4.19 -20.44
N GLY A 68 -5.35 4.33 -19.70
CA GLY A 68 -4.92 5.58 -19.05
C GLY A 68 -5.09 5.61 -17.53
N TRP A 69 -5.41 4.47 -16.92
CA TRP A 69 -5.76 4.36 -15.51
C TRP A 69 -4.63 3.85 -14.61
N SER A 70 -3.45 3.49 -15.14
CA SER A 70 -2.36 2.86 -14.35
C SER A 70 -2.01 3.67 -13.09
N HIS A 71 -1.77 4.97 -13.25
CA HIS A 71 -1.38 5.90 -12.17
C HIS A 71 -2.54 6.34 -11.25
N LEU A 72 -3.73 5.78 -11.46
CA LEU A 72 -4.95 6.09 -10.68
C LEU A 72 -5.53 4.82 -10.04
N ALA A 73 -4.97 3.66 -10.36
CA ALA A 73 -5.54 2.36 -10.03
C ALA A 73 -5.63 2.12 -8.52
N SER A 74 -4.63 2.58 -7.75
CA SER A 74 -4.56 2.43 -6.30
C SER A 74 -5.58 3.31 -5.55
N SER A 75 -5.98 4.44 -6.14
CA SER A 75 -6.84 5.45 -5.51
C SER A 75 -8.27 5.48 -6.07
N LEU A 76 -8.59 4.65 -7.06
CA LEU A 76 -9.90 4.57 -7.70
C LEU A 76 -11.03 4.39 -6.67
N VAL A 77 -12.08 5.18 -6.81
CA VAL A 77 -13.22 5.23 -5.90
C VAL A 77 -14.52 5.52 -6.65
N SER A 78 -15.62 4.91 -6.20
CA SER A 78 -16.98 5.28 -6.58
C SER A 78 -17.44 6.42 -5.67
N LEU A 79 -17.89 7.53 -6.25
CA LEU A 79 -18.26 8.75 -5.51
C LEU A 79 -19.77 8.91 -5.30
N GLY A 80 -20.58 8.03 -5.88
CA GLY A 80 -22.02 8.29 -6.01
C GLY A 80 -22.27 9.43 -7.01
N ASP A 81 -23.41 10.11 -6.90
CA ASP A 81 -23.78 11.21 -7.80
C ASP A 81 -23.34 12.57 -7.21
N VAL A 82 -22.08 12.94 -7.41
CA VAL A 82 -21.52 14.20 -6.87
C VAL A 82 -21.94 15.41 -7.69
N ASN A 83 -22.37 15.18 -8.93
CA ASN A 83 -22.71 16.22 -9.86
C ASN A 83 -24.23 16.54 -9.89
N LYS A 84 -25.04 15.63 -9.33
CA LYS A 84 -26.51 15.66 -9.22
C LYS A 84 -27.25 15.44 -10.55
N ASP A 85 -26.74 14.57 -11.41
CA ASP A 85 -27.40 14.18 -12.68
C ASP A 85 -28.09 12.81 -12.63
N GLY A 86 -28.08 12.16 -11.46
CA GLY A 86 -28.69 10.87 -11.19
C GLY A 86 -27.82 9.68 -11.58
N ARG A 87 -26.53 9.86 -11.85
CA ARG A 87 -25.62 8.78 -12.29
C ARG A 87 -24.44 8.64 -11.34
N THR A 88 -23.89 7.44 -11.27
CA THR A 88 -22.69 7.18 -10.46
C THR A 88 -21.47 7.80 -11.13
N ASP A 89 -20.77 8.65 -10.39
CA ASP A 89 -19.50 9.25 -10.74
C ASP A 89 -18.33 8.45 -10.12
N ILE A 90 -17.16 8.53 -10.76
CA ILE A 90 -15.92 7.93 -10.23
C ILE A 90 -14.87 9.00 -10.00
N GLY A 91 -14.00 8.75 -9.03
CA GLY A 91 -12.87 9.62 -8.71
C GLY A 91 -11.59 8.84 -8.52
N ALA A 92 -10.48 9.55 -8.60
CA ALA A 92 -9.16 9.04 -8.25
C ALA A 92 -8.23 10.20 -7.91
N VAL A 93 -7.29 9.93 -7.02
CA VAL A 93 -6.21 10.85 -6.65
C VAL A 93 -4.99 10.51 -7.51
N ASP A 94 -4.46 11.48 -8.23
CA ASP A 94 -3.23 11.30 -9.00
C ASP A 94 -1.97 11.38 -8.13
N LEU A 95 -0.82 11.14 -8.76
CA LEU A 95 0.49 11.11 -8.11
C LEU A 95 0.91 12.47 -7.51
N ASP A 96 0.33 13.56 -8.01
CA ASP A 96 0.58 14.90 -7.46
C ASP A 96 -0.36 15.21 -6.27
N GLY A 97 -1.11 14.21 -5.79
CA GLY A 97 -2.09 14.33 -4.72
C GLY A 97 -3.32 15.13 -5.13
N VAL A 98 -3.65 15.18 -6.42
CA VAL A 98 -4.81 15.90 -6.96
C VAL A 98 -5.98 14.94 -7.15
N LEU A 99 -7.12 15.25 -6.53
CA LEU A 99 -8.36 14.53 -6.79
C LEU A 99 -8.96 14.99 -8.12
N HIS A 100 -9.26 14.02 -8.97
CA HIS A 100 -10.00 14.17 -10.21
C HIS A 100 -11.30 13.38 -10.18
N ILE A 101 -12.31 13.88 -10.88
CA ILE A 101 -13.64 13.26 -11.00
C ILE A 101 -13.97 13.05 -12.47
N TRP A 102 -14.53 11.88 -12.79
CA TRP A 102 -15.11 11.56 -14.09
C TRP A 102 -16.59 11.29 -13.91
N ASN A 103 -17.41 12.18 -14.47
CA ASN A 103 -18.85 12.10 -14.28
C ASN A 103 -19.46 11.00 -15.13
N GLY A 104 -20.34 10.21 -14.53
CA GLY A 104 -21.04 9.12 -15.20
C GLY A 104 -21.98 9.63 -16.29
N LYS A 105 -21.95 8.99 -17.46
CA LYS A 105 -22.91 9.22 -18.55
C LYS A 105 -23.85 8.03 -18.75
N GLY A 106 -23.77 7.03 -17.87
CA GLY A 106 -24.38 5.71 -18.02
C GLY A 106 -23.79 4.94 -19.20
N ASN A 107 -24.28 3.71 -19.39
CA ASN A 107 -23.75 2.74 -20.35
C ASN A 107 -22.20 2.67 -20.30
N ASN A 108 -21.63 2.62 -19.09
CA ASN A 108 -20.18 2.46 -18.86
C ASN A 108 -19.32 3.58 -19.46
N ASN A 109 -19.87 4.79 -19.62
CA ASN A 109 -19.18 5.93 -20.21
C ASN A 109 -19.07 7.09 -19.21
N PHE A 110 -18.00 7.88 -19.33
CA PHE A 110 -17.69 8.98 -18.42
C PHE A 110 -17.32 10.27 -19.16
N THR A 111 -17.33 11.41 -18.47
CA THR A 111 -16.79 12.68 -19.00
C THR A 111 -15.26 12.65 -19.09
N SER A 112 -14.67 13.70 -19.68
CA SER A 112 -13.29 14.04 -19.35
C SER A 112 -13.17 14.36 -17.86
N ARG A 113 -11.97 14.14 -17.29
CA ARG A 113 -11.71 14.43 -15.89
C ARG A 113 -11.90 15.90 -15.54
N ASP A 114 -12.54 16.16 -14.42
CA ASP A 114 -12.62 17.46 -13.76
C ASP A 114 -11.68 17.49 -12.57
N ARG A 115 -11.01 18.62 -12.34
CA ARG A 115 -10.02 18.77 -11.28
C ARG A 115 -10.66 19.38 -10.05
N VAL A 116 -10.71 18.64 -8.94
CA VAL A 116 -11.27 19.13 -7.68
C VAL A 116 -10.24 19.96 -6.91
N GLY A 117 -9.05 19.41 -6.66
CA GLY A 117 -8.03 20.08 -5.85
C GLY A 117 -6.86 19.19 -5.46
N ALA A 118 -5.77 19.80 -4.98
CA ALA A 118 -4.57 19.13 -4.49
C ALA A 118 -4.64 18.86 -2.97
N GLY A 119 -3.69 18.09 -2.44
CA GLY A 119 -3.52 17.82 -1.00
C GLY A 119 -4.14 16.51 -0.53
N TRP A 120 -4.69 15.69 -1.43
CA TRP A 120 -5.34 14.43 -1.10
C TRP A 120 -4.35 13.30 -0.74
N ASN A 121 -3.07 13.46 -1.09
CA ASN A 121 -1.98 12.59 -0.67
C ASN A 121 -1.62 12.72 0.84
N SER A 122 -2.28 13.64 1.56
CA SER A 122 -2.16 13.75 3.02
C SER A 122 -3.23 12.98 3.79
N LEU A 123 -4.12 12.31 3.08
CA LEU A 123 -5.29 11.63 3.61
C LEU A 123 -5.26 10.15 3.19
N SER A 124 -6.06 9.34 3.85
CA SER A 124 -6.38 8.00 3.40
C SER A 124 -7.03 8.04 2.01
N ARG A 125 -7.03 6.89 1.32
CA ARG A 125 -7.78 6.75 0.08
C ARG A 125 -9.25 7.17 0.29
N PRO A 126 -9.80 8.08 -0.53
CA PRO A 126 -11.15 8.59 -0.33
C PRO A 126 -12.21 7.50 -0.52
N VAL A 127 -13.36 7.70 0.10
CA VAL A 127 -14.60 6.94 -0.11
C VAL A 127 -15.75 7.89 -0.39
N GLY A 128 -16.69 7.48 -1.25
CA GLY A 128 -17.89 8.27 -1.56
C GLY A 128 -19.15 7.74 -0.90
N GLY A 129 -20.11 8.62 -0.65
CA GLY A 129 -21.43 8.28 -0.12
C GLY A 129 -22.23 9.53 0.17
N ASP A 130 -23.55 9.42 0.33
CA ASP A 130 -24.37 10.51 0.85
C ASP A 130 -24.41 10.39 2.39
N PHE A 131 -23.47 11.06 3.06
CA PHE A 131 -23.27 10.98 4.51
C PHE A 131 -24.10 12.02 5.25
N ASN A 132 -24.42 13.13 4.59
CA ASN A 132 -25.28 14.17 5.16
C ASN A 132 -26.78 13.93 4.90
N GLY A 133 -27.15 13.15 3.88
CA GLY A 133 -28.52 12.77 3.53
C GLY A 133 -29.23 13.73 2.58
N ASP A 134 -28.50 14.53 1.79
CA ASP A 134 -29.08 15.54 0.88
C ASP A 134 -29.28 15.05 -0.57
N GLY A 135 -28.94 13.79 -0.83
CA GLY A 135 -29.02 13.13 -2.12
C GLY A 135 -27.94 13.56 -3.12
N ILE A 136 -26.83 14.13 -2.64
CA ILE A 136 -25.63 14.43 -3.44
C ILE A 136 -24.48 13.60 -2.86
N GLY A 137 -23.62 13.07 -3.73
CA GLY A 137 -22.42 12.37 -3.29
C GLY A 137 -21.50 13.29 -2.48
N ASP A 138 -21.10 12.82 -1.30
CA ASP A 138 -20.06 13.39 -0.44
C ASP A 138 -18.77 12.56 -0.54
N ILE A 139 -17.67 13.12 -0.04
CA ILE A 139 -16.38 12.43 0.04
C ILE A 139 -15.93 12.37 1.49
N ALA A 140 -15.47 11.21 1.94
CA ALA A 140 -14.85 11.03 3.24
C ALA A 140 -13.42 10.50 3.11
N ALA A 141 -12.54 10.97 3.99
CA ALA A 141 -11.17 10.47 4.13
C ALA A 141 -10.64 10.72 5.54
N VAL A 142 -9.65 9.94 5.96
CA VAL A 142 -9.04 10.03 7.29
C VAL A 142 -7.68 10.70 7.17
N ASP A 143 -7.37 11.67 8.02
CA ASP A 143 -6.04 12.29 8.07
C ASP A 143 -5.02 11.46 8.86
N ARG A 144 -3.76 11.90 8.85
CA ARG A 144 -2.66 11.24 9.57
C ARG A 144 -2.84 11.20 11.09
N ASP A 145 -3.65 12.11 11.65
CA ASP A 145 -3.97 12.13 13.08
C ASP A 145 -5.12 11.16 13.43
N GLY A 146 -5.60 10.38 12.46
CA GLY A 146 -6.69 9.42 12.63
C GLY A 146 -8.05 10.11 12.78
N VAL A 147 -8.22 11.27 12.16
CA VAL A 147 -9.46 12.04 12.17
C VAL A 147 -10.19 11.87 10.84
N LEU A 148 -11.46 11.48 10.90
CA LEU A 148 -12.33 11.43 9.73
C LEU A 148 -12.83 12.83 9.37
N HIS A 149 -12.65 13.16 8.10
CA HIS A 149 -13.14 14.38 7.47
C HIS A 149 -14.16 14.05 6.39
N ILE A 150 -15.21 14.86 6.27
CA ILE A 150 -16.21 14.76 5.20
C ILE A 150 -16.33 16.08 4.45
N TRP A 151 -16.26 16.01 3.13
CA TRP A 151 -16.51 17.11 2.21
C TRP A 151 -17.89 16.91 1.58
N ASN A 152 -18.86 17.74 1.99
CA ASN A 152 -20.23 17.60 1.52
C ASN A 152 -20.37 18.07 0.08
N GLY A 153 -21.04 17.28 -0.75
CA GLY A 153 -21.35 17.62 -2.12
C GLY A 153 -22.26 18.85 -2.21
N LYS A 154 -22.05 19.68 -3.23
CA LYS A 154 -22.92 20.82 -3.58
C LYS A 154 -23.51 20.70 -4.98
N GLY A 155 -23.28 19.56 -5.64
CA GLY A 155 -23.55 19.36 -7.05
C GLY A 155 -22.49 20.00 -7.95
N ASN A 156 -22.49 19.63 -9.23
CA ASN A 156 -21.51 20.07 -10.23
C ASN A 156 -20.04 19.96 -9.74
N ASN A 157 -19.70 18.84 -9.10
CA ASN A 157 -18.34 18.53 -8.62
C ASN A 157 -17.75 19.53 -7.60
N LYS A 158 -18.62 20.28 -6.90
CA LYS A 158 -18.20 21.23 -5.85
C LYS A 158 -18.49 20.67 -4.47
N PHE A 159 -17.66 21.04 -3.51
CA PHE A 159 -17.76 20.56 -2.14
C PHE A 159 -17.75 21.69 -1.10
N THR A 160 -18.13 21.39 0.14
CA THR A 160 -17.86 22.25 1.30
C THR A 160 -16.38 22.22 1.68
N ASP A 161 -16.00 23.07 2.63
CA ASP A 161 -14.81 22.77 3.43
C ASP A 161 -15.03 21.48 4.23
N ALA A 162 -13.94 20.87 4.69
CA ALA A 162 -13.98 19.62 5.43
C ALA A 162 -14.70 19.76 6.77
N ASP A 163 -15.75 18.98 6.99
CA ASP A 163 -16.33 18.75 8.30
C ASP A 163 -15.49 17.74 9.07
N ARG A 164 -14.98 18.15 10.23
CA ARG A 164 -14.24 17.27 11.13
C ARG A 164 -15.22 16.41 11.94
N VAL A 165 -15.40 15.14 11.55
CA VAL A 165 -16.39 14.23 12.16
C VAL A 165 -15.92 13.70 13.51
N GLY A 166 -14.66 13.26 13.62
CA GLY A 166 -14.11 12.73 14.87
C GLY A 166 -12.80 11.97 14.71
N ALA A 167 -12.07 11.84 15.81
CA ALA A 167 -10.84 11.06 15.90
C ALA A 167 -11.11 9.59 16.22
N GLY A 168 -10.06 8.76 16.19
CA GLY A 168 -10.14 7.33 16.55
C GLY A 168 -10.19 6.38 15.36
N TRP A 169 -10.03 6.91 14.14
CA TRP A 169 -9.80 6.12 12.94
C TRP A 169 -8.33 5.76 12.91
N THR A 170 -7.98 4.64 13.55
CA THR A 170 -6.61 4.11 13.54
C THR A 170 -6.11 3.99 12.10
N ARG A 171 -4.80 3.97 11.90
CA ARG A 171 -4.21 3.72 10.58
C ARG A 171 -4.85 2.51 9.88
N GLN A 172 -5.02 1.41 10.60
CA GLN A 172 -5.63 0.21 10.02
C GLN A 172 -7.04 0.48 9.50
N PHE A 173 -7.84 1.25 10.24
CA PHE A 173 -9.14 1.69 9.75
C PHE A 173 -9.04 2.66 8.57
N ALA A 174 -8.10 3.59 8.57
CA ALA A 174 -7.88 4.52 7.48
C ALA A 174 -7.51 3.78 6.16
N ARG A 175 -6.64 2.77 6.23
CA ARG A 175 -6.22 1.94 5.08
C ARG A 175 -7.37 1.11 4.51
N THR A 176 -8.26 0.64 5.38
CA THR A 176 -9.38 -0.25 5.05
C THR A 176 -10.70 0.47 4.88
N LEU A 177 -10.72 1.80 4.92
CA LEU A 177 -11.96 2.56 4.87
C LEU A 177 -12.73 2.24 3.59
N MET A 178 -14.00 1.93 3.77
CA MET A 178 -14.98 1.62 2.75
C MET A 178 -16.27 2.38 3.05
N SER A 179 -16.95 2.80 1.99
CA SER A 179 -18.37 3.12 2.05
C SER A 179 -19.14 1.90 1.54
N LEU A 180 -20.14 1.45 2.30
CA LEU A 180 -20.95 0.30 1.91
C LEU A 180 -22.33 0.72 1.36
N GLY A 181 -22.58 2.03 1.25
CA GLY A 181 -23.93 2.56 1.08
C GLY A 181 -24.79 2.27 2.31
N ASP A 182 -26.10 2.23 2.14
CA ASP A 182 -27.04 1.90 3.22
C ASP A 182 -27.17 0.37 3.37
N VAL A 183 -26.43 -0.22 4.32
CA VAL A 183 -26.46 -1.69 4.54
C VAL A 183 -27.52 -2.11 5.55
N ASN A 184 -28.11 -1.15 6.25
CA ASN A 184 -29.03 -1.42 7.35
C ASN A 184 -30.51 -1.05 7.00
N GLY A 185 -30.73 -0.33 5.90
CA GLY A 185 -32.03 0.07 5.36
C GLY A 185 -32.57 1.40 5.90
N ASP A 186 -31.76 2.23 6.55
CA ASP A 186 -32.17 3.51 7.15
C ASP A 186 -32.02 4.73 6.22
N ARG A 187 -31.55 4.49 4.99
CA ARG A 187 -31.29 5.48 3.92
C ARG A 187 -30.12 6.40 4.18
N HIS A 188 -29.21 6.05 5.07
CA HIS A 188 -27.96 6.76 5.27
C HIS A 188 -26.77 5.91 4.84
N SER A 189 -25.76 6.55 4.25
CA SER A 189 -24.55 5.82 3.86
C SER A 189 -23.76 5.40 5.10
N ASP A 190 -23.41 4.13 5.16
CA ASP A 190 -22.65 3.51 6.23
C ASP A 190 -21.15 3.43 5.86
N LEU A 191 -20.28 3.57 6.86
CA LEU A 191 -18.84 3.37 6.73
C LEU A 191 -18.42 2.04 7.34
N ALA A 192 -17.42 1.41 6.75
CA ALA A 192 -16.82 0.21 7.31
C ALA A 192 -15.29 0.23 7.18
N ALA A 193 -14.62 -0.48 8.06
CA ALA A 193 -13.18 -0.63 8.07
C ALA A 193 -12.79 -1.92 8.82
N VAL A 194 -11.61 -2.45 8.54
CA VAL A 194 -11.08 -3.67 9.16
C VAL A 194 -9.90 -3.31 10.06
N ASP A 195 -9.86 -3.87 11.28
CA ASP A 195 -8.74 -3.67 12.20
C ASP A 195 -7.57 -4.62 11.92
N GLY A 196 -6.46 -4.43 12.65
CA GLY A 196 -5.27 -5.29 12.53
C GLY A 196 -5.49 -6.75 12.92
N ALA A 197 -6.56 -7.07 13.65
CA ALA A 197 -6.95 -8.44 13.96
C ALA A 197 -7.82 -9.08 12.85
N GLY A 198 -8.09 -8.34 11.77
CA GLY A 198 -8.94 -8.79 10.67
C GLY A 198 -10.43 -8.79 11.01
N VAL A 199 -10.86 -7.98 11.99
CA VAL A 199 -12.28 -7.80 12.35
C VAL A 199 -12.87 -6.64 11.56
N LEU A 200 -14.01 -6.85 10.90
CA LEU A 200 -14.77 -5.78 10.26
C LEU A 200 -15.56 -5.00 11.31
N HIS A 201 -15.44 -3.68 11.28
CA HIS A 201 -16.22 -2.74 12.07
C HIS A 201 -17.13 -1.94 11.14
N LEU A 202 -18.37 -1.73 11.56
CA LEU A 202 -19.40 -1.01 10.80
C LEU A 202 -19.90 0.19 11.59
N TRP A 203 -19.81 1.37 10.98
CA TRP A 203 -20.30 2.65 11.51
C TRP A 203 -21.54 3.07 10.75
N ASN A 204 -22.71 2.80 11.33
CA ASN A 204 -23.98 3.10 10.67
C ASN A 204 -24.21 4.61 10.60
N GLY A 205 -24.53 5.12 9.41
CA GLY A 205 -24.85 6.50 9.17
C GLY A 205 -26.11 6.93 9.91
N ARG A 206 -26.19 8.21 10.27
CA ARG A 206 -27.37 8.84 10.91
C ARG A 206 -27.77 10.14 10.20
N GLY A 207 -27.21 10.38 9.02
CA GLY A 207 -27.27 11.65 8.32
C GLY A 207 -26.50 12.77 9.04
N ASN A 208 -26.41 13.93 8.39
CA ASN A 208 -25.67 15.10 8.85
C ASN A 208 -24.24 14.78 9.36
N ASN A 209 -23.51 13.91 8.64
CA ASN A 209 -22.13 13.52 8.96
C ASN A 209 -21.95 12.89 10.34
N LYS A 210 -22.95 12.15 10.81
CA LYS A 210 -22.92 11.45 12.09
C LYS A 210 -23.03 9.95 11.87
N PHE A 211 -22.31 9.21 12.71
CA PHE A 211 -22.29 7.76 12.70
C PHE A 211 -22.59 7.20 14.09
N ALA A 212 -23.15 6.00 14.14
CA ALA A 212 -23.15 5.17 15.34
C ALA A 212 -21.71 4.76 15.72
N PRO A 213 -21.47 4.36 16.97
CA PRO A 213 -20.22 3.68 17.33
C PRO A 213 -19.98 2.46 16.42
N GLY A 214 -18.73 2.18 16.10
CA GLY A 214 -18.34 1.04 15.26
C GLY A 214 -18.77 -0.28 15.89
N ASP A 215 -19.63 -1.02 15.20
CA ASP A 215 -20.13 -2.34 15.59
C ASP A 215 -19.19 -3.43 15.04
N PRO A 216 -18.56 -4.25 15.89
CA PRO A 216 -17.67 -5.31 15.44
C PRO A 216 -18.48 -6.51 14.91
N ILE A 217 -18.39 -6.76 13.61
CA ILE A 217 -19.15 -7.83 12.93
C ILE A 217 -18.48 -9.20 13.13
N GLY A 218 -17.16 -9.22 13.34
CA GLY A 218 -16.38 -10.42 13.63
C GLY A 218 -15.12 -10.57 12.76
N PRO A 219 -14.27 -11.58 13.04
CA PRO A 219 -12.99 -11.80 12.35
C PRO A 219 -13.19 -12.42 10.95
N GLY A 220 -12.09 -12.52 10.19
CA GLY A 220 -12.07 -13.16 8.86
C GLY A 220 -12.16 -12.20 7.69
N TRP A 221 -12.02 -10.90 7.96
CA TRP A 221 -12.01 -9.82 6.97
C TRP A 221 -10.61 -9.28 6.69
N ALA A 222 -9.57 -10.01 7.15
CA ALA A 222 -8.18 -9.62 7.02
C ALA A 222 -7.91 -9.05 5.61
N PRO A 223 -7.54 -7.77 5.51
CA PRO A 223 -7.43 -7.14 4.21
C PRO A 223 -6.25 -7.76 3.45
N HIS A 224 -6.49 -8.04 2.17
CA HIS A 224 -5.42 -8.27 1.20
C HIS A 224 -4.87 -6.89 0.82
N PHE A 225 -4.11 -6.26 1.70
CA PHE A 225 -3.20 -5.21 1.27
C PHE A 225 -1.86 -5.83 0.95
N PRO A 226 -1.08 -5.24 0.02
CA PRO A 226 0.35 -5.44 0.06
C PRO A 226 0.84 -5.14 1.47
N ALA A 227 1.61 -6.06 2.05
CA ALA A 227 2.41 -5.76 3.23
C ALA A 227 3.20 -4.47 2.95
N GLU A 228 3.23 -3.54 3.91
CA GLU A 228 3.93 -2.27 3.74
C GLU A 228 5.41 -2.54 3.42
N PHE A 229 5.91 -1.87 2.37
CA PHE A 229 7.31 -1.91 2.01
C PHE A 229 8.05 -0.84 2.81
N GLY A 230 9.17 -1.23 3.43
CA GLY A 230 10.00 -0.29 4.19
C GLY A 230 9.67 -0.26 5.68
N GLY A 231 10.25 0.73 6.35
CA GLY A 231 10.05 0.95 7.79
C GLY A 231 9.21 2.18 8.00
N ASP A 232 8.06 2.06 8.65
CA ASP A 232 7.30 3.20 9.17
C ASP A 232 7.15 2.95 10.68
N PHE A 233 8.16 3.37 11.42
CA PHE A 233 8.38 3.01 12.82
C PHE A 233 7.69 3.98 13.78
N ASN A 234 7.39 5.19 13.31
CA ASN A 234 6.61 6.17 14.05
C ASN A 234 5.10 6.05 13.79
N ALA A 235 4.70 5.23 12.82
CA ALA A 235 3.32 5.01 12.42
C ALA A 235 2.61 6.27 11.91
N ASP A 236 3.28 7.14 11.13
CA ASP A 236 2.68 8.33 10.51
C ASP A 236 2.21 8.23 9.03
N GLY A 237 2.62 7.18 8.33
CA GLY A 237 2.10 6.75 7.02
C GLY A 237 3.06 7.06 5.90
N VAL A 238 4.26 7.52 6.24
CA VAL A 238 5.36 7.83 5.35
C VAL A 238 6.50 6.87 5.68
N GLY A 239 7.22 6.42 4.65
CA GLY A 239 8.43 5.64 4.86
C GLY A 239 9.50 6.40 5.65
N ASP A 240 10.17 5.70 6.54
CA ASP A 240 11.33 6.15 7.31
C ASP A 240 12.61 5.59 6.71
N ILE A 241 13.73 6.25 7.01
CA ILE A 241 15.06 5.72 6.74
C ILE A 241 15.66 5.24 8.06
N HIS A 242 16.30 4.06 8.05
CA HIS A 242 17.02 3.53 9.21
C HIS A 242 18.42 3.08 8.87
N ALA A 243 19.30 3.13 9.87
CA ALA A 243 20.71 2.77 9.73
C ALA A 243 21.30 2.23 11.03
N THR A 244 22.31 1.37 10.92
CA THR A 244 22.99 0.77 12.09
C THR A 244 24.52 0.82 12.02
N GLY A 245 25.11 1.49 11.03
CA GLY A 245 26.56 1.48 10.78
C GLY A 245 27.43 1.97 11.93
N THR A 246 26.87 2.74 12.86
CA THR A 246 27.54 3.24 14.08
C THR A 246 27.45 2.26 15.27
N GLY A 247 26.80 1.11 15.09
CA GLY A 247 26.43 0.18 16.17
C GLY A 247 25.21 0.62 16.98
N THR A 248 24.61 1.76 16.62
CA THR A 248 23.36 2.31 17.15
C THR A 248 22.33 2.35 16.03
N LEU A 249 21.08 1.98 16.32
CA LEU A 249 19.98 2.18 15.39
C LEU A 249 19.61 3.67 15.36
N HIS A 250 19.76 4.26 14.18
CA HIS A 250 19.30 5.60 13.86
C HIS A 250 18.09 5.53 12.95
N VAL A 251 17.06 6.35 13.23
CA VAL A 251 15.85 6.45 12.40
C VAL A 251 15.63 7.92 12.04
N TRP A 252 15.40 8.19 10.75
CA TRP A 252 15.00 9.49 10.22
C TRP A 252 13.55 9.38 9.78
N ASN A 253 12.64 10.00 10.52
CA ASN A 253 11.23 9.85 10.25
C ASN A 253 10.84 10.63 9.00
N GLY A 254 10.11 9.99 8.10
CA GLY A 254 9.51 10.65 6.95
C GLY A 254 8.55 11.75 7.37
N LYS A 255 8.39 12.79 6.54
CA LYS A 255 7.36 13.83 6.70
C LYS A 255 6.52 14.02 5.44
N GLY A 256 6.72 13.14 4.46
CA GLY A 256 6.24 13.28 3.10
C GLY A 256 7.08 14.30 2.30
N SER A 257 6.83 14.34 0.99
CA SER A 257 7.53 15.25 0.06
C SER A 257 9.07 15.21 0.20
N ASN A 258 9.66 14.04 0.44
CA ASN A 258 11.11 13.83 0.55
C ASN A 258 11.78 14.60 1.70
N ASN A 259 11.07 14.81 2.81
CA ASN A 259 11.58 15.52 3.98
C ASN A 259 11.60 14.62 5.22
N PHE A 260 12.52 14.88 6.14
CA PHE A 260 12.77 14.03 7.30
C PHE A 260 12.86 14.81 8.63
N THR A 261 12.68 14.13 9.76
CA THR A 261 13.17 14.62 11.05
C THR A 261 14.69 14.50 11.14
N PRO A 262 15.35 15.21 12.08
CA PRO A 262 16.67 14.79 12.55
C PRO A 262 16.64 13.33 13.02
N ALA A 263 17.80 12.66 12.93
CA ALA A 263 17.93 11.26 13.33
C ALA A 263 17.62 11.06 14.81
N ASP A 264 16.68 10.18 15.13
CA ASP A 264 16.51 9.64 16.47
C ASP A 264 17.53 8.52 16.70
N SER A 265 18.20 8.56 17.85
CA SER A 265 19.08 7.46 18.28
C SER A 265 18.27 6.51 19.15
N VAL A 266 17.79 5.42 18.56
CA VAL A 266 16.81 4.51 19.18
C VAL A 266 17.47 3.55 20.19
N GLY A 267 18.70 3.12 19.94
CA GLY A 267 19.43 2.29 20.90
C GLY A 267 20.70 1.63 20.34
N ALA A 268 21.63 1.30 21.23
CA ALA A 268 22.87 0.59 20.91
C ALA A 268 22.66 -0.93 20.76
N GLY A 269 23.71 -1.66 20.33
CA GLY A 269 23.70 -3.13 20.25
C GLY A 269 23.46 -3.67 18.84
N TRP A 270 23.69 -2.86 17.82
CA TRP A 270 23.54 -3.21 16.41
C TRP A 270 24.86 -3.46 15.68
N ALA A 271 25.98 -3.48 16.40
CA ALA A 271 27.31 -3.71 15.80
C ALA A 271 27.49 -5.14 15.27
N ASP A 272 26.88 -6.12 15.94
CA ASP A 272 27.05 -7.56 15.64
C ASP A 272 25.85 -8.15 14.89
N VAL A 273 25.11 -7.33 14.15
CA VAL A 273 23.98 -7.79 13.32
C VAL A 273 24.18 -7.46 11.85
N SER A 274 23.57 -8.24 10.97
CA SER A 274 23.52 -7.92 9.54
C SER A 274 22.79 -6.61 9.28
N ARG A 275 22.98 -6.00 8.10
CA ARG A 275 22.24 -4.79 7.69
C ARG A 275 20.73 -5.06 7.77
N PRO A 276 19.99 -4.42 8.71
CA PRO A 276 18.61 -4.78 8.99
C PRO A 276 17.68 -4.41 7.84
N ILE A 277 16.61 -5.18 7.70
CA ILE A 277 15.52 -4.95 6.77
C ILE A 277 14.27 -4.55 7.57
N ALA A 278 13.33 -3.89 6.90
CA ALA A 278 12.08 -3.44 7.51
C ALA A 278 10.87 -3.97 6.73
N ALA A 279 9.83 -4.35 7.47
CA ALA A 279 8.50 -4.72 7.00
C ALA A 279 7.57 -4.87 8.20
N ASP A 280 6.26 -5.01 7.99
CA ASP A 280 5.32 -5.42 9.04
C ASP A 280 5.19 -6.96 9.08
N PHE A 281 6.05 -7.62 9.85
CA PHE A 281 6.12 -9.09 9.93
C PHE A 281 5.04 -9.68 10.85
N ASN A 282 4.56 -8.89 11.80
CA ASN A 282 3.55 -9.31 12.77
C ASN A 282 2.11 -8.94 12.37
N ARG A 283 1.93 -8.03 11.40
CA ARG A 283 0.67 -7.48 10.87
C ARG A 283 -0.08 -6.52 11.78
N ASP A 284 0.61 -5.79 12.64
CA ASP A 284 0.01 -4.76 13.48
C ASP A 284 -0.10 -3.39 12.79
N GLY A 285 0.52 -3.21 11.63
CA GLY A 285 0.53 -1.99 10.83
C GLY A 285 1.63 -1.01 11.18
N ILE A 286 2.61 -1.44 11.96
CA ILE A 286 3.79 -0.68 12.32
C ILE A 286 5.01 -1.41 11.75
N GLY A 287 5.98 -0.66 11.24
CA GLY A 287 7.23 -1.25 10.75
C GLY A 287 7.97 -2.04 11.83
N ASP A 288 8.32 -3.28 11.54
CA ASP A 288 9.24 -4.11 12.32
C ASP A 288 10.64 -4.08 11.69
N LEU A 289 11.64 -4.52 12.44
CA LEU A 289 13.00 -4.73 11.94
C LEU A 289 13.38 -6.21 12.00
N ALA A 290 14.07 -6.71 10.98
CA ALA A 290 14.67 -8.03 11.00
C ALA A 290 16.17 -7.99 10.63
N ALA A 291 16.98 -8.78 11.33
CA ALA A 291 18.41 -8.91 11.07
C ALA A 291 18.94 -10.26 11.55
N VAL A 292 20.07 -10.68 11.00
CA VAL A 292 20.78 -11.89 11.43
C VAL A 292 21.80 -11.51 12.50
N ARG A 293 21.78 -12.23 13.62
CA ARG A 293 22.78 -12.17 14.70
C ARG A 293 23.21 -13.59 15.04
N ASP A 294 24.52 -13.84 15.05
CA ASP A 294 25.08 -15.17 15.38
C ASP A 294 24.42 -16.31 14.58
N GLY A 295 24.16 -16.07 13.29
CA GLY A 295 23.52 -17.06 12.41
C GLY A 295 22.02 -17.26 12.61
N THR A 296 21.40 -16.51 13.51
CA THR A 296 19.98 -16.60 13.84
C THR A 296 19.25 -15.35 13.35
N LEU A 297 18.14 -15.53 12.64
CA LEU A 297 17.24 -14.43 12.29
C LEU A 297 16.51 -13.95 13.54
N HIS A 298 16.58 -12.65 13.78
CA HIS A 298 15.87 -11.99 14.86
C HIS A 298 14.92 -10.94 14.30
N ILE A 299 13.77 -10.76 14.95
CA ILE A 299 12.80 -9.70 14.66
C ILE A 299 12.60 -8.82 15.90
N TRP A 300 12.56 -7.51 15.69
CA TRP A 300 12.20 -6.50 16.67
C TRP A 300 10.89 -5.86 16.22
N ASN A 301 9.80 -6.14 16.94
CA ASN A 301 8.50 -5.64 16.56
C ASN A 301 8.37 -4.16 16.89
N GLY A 302 7.85 -3.38 15.95
CA GLY A 302 7.53 -1.98 16.13
C GLY A 302 6.47 -1.79 17.24
N LYS A 303 6.51 -0.63 17.88
CA LYS A 303 5.50 -0.20 18.86
C LYS A 303 4.98 1.21 18.61
N GLY A 304 5.38 1.82 17.49
CA GLY A 304 5.18 3.22 17.20
C GLY A 304 6.20 4.10 17.91
N ASP A 305 6.26 5.38 17.53
CA ASP A 305 7.20 6.37 18.05
C ASP A 305 8.66 5.89 18.12
N ASN A 306 9.14 5.16 17.10
CA ASN A 306 10.51 4.63 17.03
C ASN A 306 10.88 3.69 18.20
N LYS A 307 9.90 2.99 18.77
CA LYS A 307 10.11 1.99 19.84
C LYS A 307 9.92 0.59 19.31
N PHE A 308 10.67 -0.34 19.91
CA PHE A 308 10.65 -1.75 19.52
C PHE A 308 10.48 -2.69 20.73
N THR A 309 10.05 -3.93 20.48
CA THR A 309 10.18 -5.02 21.45
C THR A 309 11.65 -5.42 21.65
N PRO A 310 11.97 -6.17 22.71
CA PRO A 310 13.16 -7.01 22.69
C PRO A 310 13.17 -7.92 21.45
N ALA A 311 14.37 -8.27 20.98
CA ALA A 311 14.57 -9.16 19.85
C ALA A 311 13.92 -10.53 20.11
N GLU A 312 13.07 -10.98 19.21
CA GLU A 312 12.58 -12.34 19.14
C GLU A 312 13.50 -13.16 18.22
N ALA A 313 14.00 -14.30 18.70
CA ALA A 313 14.75 -15.23 17.86
C ALA A 313 13.79 -16.09 17.05
N VAL A 314 13.73 -15.87 15.73
CA VAL A 314 12.86 -16.62 14.81
C VAL A 314 13.44 -18.00 14.53
N GLY A 315 14.76 -18.10 14.30
CA GLY A 315 15.42 -19.39 14.11
C GLY A 315 16.85 -19.31 13.54
N PRO A 316 17.64 -20.38 13.68
CA PRO A 316 19.02 -20.46 13.20
C PRO A 316 19.10 -20.75 11.68
N GLY A 317 20.33 -20.76 11.12
CA GLY A 317 20.61 -21.18 9.74
C GLY A 317 20.69 -20.05 8.72
N TRP A 318 20.96 -18.82 9.19
CA TRP A 318 21.01 -17.61 8.37
C TRP A 318 22.44 -17.08 8.17
N GLU A 319 23.46 -17.79 8.65
CA GLU A 319 24.87 -17.39 8.58
C GLU A 319 25.29 -16.96 7.17
N ASP A 320 25.04 -17.82 6.17
CA ASP A 320 25.43 -17.60 4.78
C ASP A 320 24.46 -16.69 4.00
N LEU A 321 23.32 -16.34 4.62
CA LEU A 321 22.25 -15.54 4.02
C LEU A 321 22.24 -14.08 4.52
N ALA A 322 22.95 -13.81 5.61
CA ALA A 322 22.94 -12.52 6.31
C ALA A 322 23.28 -11.32 5.41
N ALA A 323 24.23 -11.48 4.49
CA ALA A 323 24.67 -10.40 3.61
C ALA A 323 23.63 -10.04 2.53
N THR A 324 22.75 -10.98 2.19
CA THR A 324 21.81 -10.85 1.07
C THR A 324 20.35 -10.77 1.52
N LEU A 325 20.08 -10.81 2.83
CA LEU A 325 18.76 -10.70 3.42
C LEU A 325 18.04 -9.43 2.93
N ALA A 326 16.81 -9.61 2.46
CA ALA A 326 15.90 -8.61 1.96
C ALA A 326 14.45 -8.91 2.43
N SER A 327 13.67 -7.86 2.70
CA SER A 327 12.21 -7.95 2.70
C SER A 327 11.74 -7.78 1.26
N LEU A 328 10.78 -8.60 0.84
CA LEU A 328 10.16 -8.50 -0.48
C LEU A 328 8.72 -7.97 -0.44
N GLY A 329 8.22 -7.54 0.72
CA GLY A 329 6.78 -7.31 0.91
C GLY A 329 5.99 -8.59 0.62
N ASP A 330 4.77 -8.48 0.10
CA ASP A 330 3.89 -9.63 -0.14
C ASP A 330 4.01 -10.16 -1.58
N VAL A 331 4.92 -11.12 -1.83
CA VAL A 331 5.17 -11.67 -3.17
C VAL A 331 4.23 -12.81 -3.54
N ASN A 332 3.55 -13.42 -2.56
CA ASN A 332 2.57 -14.48 -2.82
C ASN A 332 1.11 -14.00 -2.80
N ARG A 333 0.85 -12.77 -2.36
CA ARG A 333 -0.46 -12.13 -2.19
C ARG A 333 -1.33 -12.73 -1.07
N ASP A 334 -0.71 -13.22 -0.01
CA ASP A 334 -1.42 -13.72 1.18
C ASP A 334 -1.63 -12.65 2.28
N GLY A 335 -1.10 -11.45 2.06
CA GLY A 335 -1.18 -10.31 2.96
C GLY A 335 -0.06 -10.26 3.99
N HIS A 336 0.95 -11.13 3.92
CA HIS A 336 2.06 -11.18 4.86
C HIS A 336 3.37 -10.73 4.20
N ALA A 337 4.26 -10.08 4.97
CA ALA A 337 5.58 -9.73 4.48
C ALA A 337 6.45 -10.99 4.31
N ASP A 338 7.06 -11.12 3.13
CA ASP A 338 7.93 -12.21 2.74
C ASP A 338 9.40 -11.80 2.83
N LEU A 339 10.27 -12.78 3.08
CA LEU A 339 11.71 -12.61 3.13
C LEU A 339 12.39 -13.25 1.93
N ALA A 340 13.54 -12.72 1.54
CA ALA A 340 14.41 -13.38 0.60
C ALA A 340 15.88 -13.22 0.94
N ALA A 341 16.67 -14.18 0.46
CA ALA A 341 18.11 -14.15 0.54
C ALA A 341 18.70 -15.02 -0.57
N VAL A 342 19.95 -14.73 -0.91
CA VAL A 342 20.74 -15.45 -1.91
C VAL A 342 21.79 -16.28 -1.19
N ASP A 343 21.81 -17.59 -1.44
CA ASP A 343 22.81 -18.51 -0.87
C ASP A 343 24.18 -18.39 -1.55
N ALA A 344 25.18 -19.10 -1.01
CA ALA A 344 26.55 -19.08 -1.51
C ALA A 344 26.67 -19.58 -2.97
N GLU A 345 25.78 -20.50 -3.38
CA GLU A 345 25.67 -21.00 -4.75
C GLU A 345 25.01 -20.00 -5.71
N GLY A 346 24.50 -18.88 -5.20
CA GLY A 346 23.86 -17.84 -5.98
C GLY A 346 22.42 -18.18 -6.33
N VAL A 347 21.73 -18.93 -5.48
CA VAL A 347 20.31 -19.25 -5.59
C VAL A 347 19.51 -18.31 -4.69
N LEU A 348 18.50 -17.65 -5.27
CA LEU A 348 17.52 -16.88 -4.51
C LEU A 348 16.49 -17.83 -3.91
N HIS A 349 16.31 -17.70 -2.60
CA HIS A 349 15.27 -18.35 -1.82
C HIS A 349 14.31 -17.31 -1.27
N VAL A 350 13.03 -17.65 -1.21
CA VAL A 350 11.98 -16.81 -0.61
C VAL A 350 11.31 -17.59 0.51
N TRP A 351 11.19 -16.99 1.68
CA TRP A 351 10.44 -17.50 2.82
C TRP A 351 9.14 -16.71 2.92
N ASN A 352 8.03 -17.38 2.60
CA ASN A 352 6.73 -16.73 2.63
C ASN A 352 6.25 -16.50 4.07
N GLY A 353 5.81 -15.28 4.37
CA GLY A 353 5.31 -14.90 5.68
C GLY A 353 4.04 -15.65 6.06
N GLN A 354 3.84 -15.82 7.36
CA GLN A 354 2.60 -16.35 7.95
C GLN A 354 2.01 -15.39 8.98
N GLY A 355 2.65 -14.23 9.18
CA GLY A 355 2.32 -13.28 10.23
C GLY A 355 2.81 -13.73 11.60
N ASN A 356 2.71 -12.83 12.57
CA ASN A 356 3.23 -13.04 13.92
C ASN A 356 4.67 -13.59 13.92
N ASN A 357 5.55 -13.04 13.07
CA ASN A 357 6.96 -13.43 12.96
C ASN A 357 7.24 -14.87 12.50
N ASN A 358 6.26 -15.54 11.86
CA ASN A 358 6.42 -16.89 11.33
C ASN A 358 6.57 -16.89 9.81
N PHE A 359 7.30 -17.88 9.29
CA PHE A 359 7.56 -18.05 7.86
C PHE A 359 7.46 -19.52 7.44
N HIS A 360 6.96 -19.75 6.22
CA HIS A 360 6.98 -21.03 5.55
C HIS A 360 8.43 -21.47 5.21
N PRO A 361 8.66 -22.78 4.98
CA PRO A 361 9.92 -23.26 4.41
C PRO A 361 10.26 -22.55 3.09
N PRO A 362 11.55 -22.35 2.78
CA PRO A 362 11.97 -21.57 1.63
C PRO A 362 11.54 -22.19 0.30
N VAL A 363 11.08 -21.34 -0.60
CA VAL A 363 10.84 -21.65 -2.00
C VAL A 363 12.08 -21.23 -2.81
N ARG A 364 12.65 -22.18 -3.55
CA ARG A 364 13.74 -21.91 -4.48
C ARG A 364 13.22 -21.18 -5.72
N VAL A 365 13.57 -19.91 -5.89
CA VAL A 365 13.14 -19.09 -7.04
C VAL A 365 14.01 -19.35 -8.27
N GLY A 366 15.35 -19.34 -8.11
CA GLY A 366 16.25 -19.57 -9.24
C GLY A 366 17.72 -19.33 -8.91
N SER A 367 18.61 -19.81 -9.79
CA SER A 367 20.07 -19.64 -9.69
C SER A 367 20.59 -18.47 -10.53
N GLY A 368 21.82 -18.03 -10.28
CA GLY A 368 22.50 -16.97 -11.03
C GLY A 368 22.50 -15.60 -10.35
N TRP A 369 21.97 -15.53 -9.13
CA TRP A 369 21.84 -14.28 -8.36
C TRP A 369 23.18 -13.72 -7.88
N ASN A 370 24.25 -14.51 -7.90
CA ASN A 370 25.61 -14.02 -7.68
C ASN A 370 26.04 -12.94 -8.70
N ALA A 371 25.39 -12.85 -9.85
CA ALA A 371 25.60 -11.79 -10.84
C ALA A 371 25.06 -10.41 -10.40
N PHE A 372 24.26 -10.35 -9.33
CA PHE A 372 23.61 -9.14 -8.85
C PHE A 372 24.09 -8.76 -7.44
N THR A 373 23.88 -7.51 -7.05
CA THR A 373 24.09 -7.03 -5.67
C THR A 373 22.97 -7.52 -4.74
N ARG A 374 23.04 -7.14 -3.46
CA ARG A 374 21.97 -7.47 -2.50
C ARG A 374 20.62 -7.00 -3.06
N PRO A 375 19.60 -7.88 -3.09
CA PRO A 375 18.27 -7.49 -3.54
C PRO A 375 17.62 -6.50 -2.57
N VAL A 376 16.69 -5.72 -3.10
CA VAL A 376 15.74 -4.90 -2.34
C VAL A 376 14.33 -5.21 -2.84
N GLY A 377 13.34 -5.16 -1.97
CA GLY A 377 11.94 -5.39 -2.30
C GLY A 377 11.12 -4.10 -2.31
N GLY A 378 10.09 -4.07 -3.13
CA GLY A 378 9.20 -2.92 -3.31
C GLY A 378 8.03 -3.28 -4.21
N ASP A 379 6.94 -2.53 -4.18
CA ASP A 379 5.95 -2.54 -5.28
C ASP A 379 6.33 -1.42 -6.24
N PHE A 380 7.23 -1.73 -7.18
CA PHE A 380 7.81 -0.76 -8.12
C PHE A 380 6.92 -0.54 -9.34
N ASN A 381 6.08 -1.52 -9.66
CA ASN A 381 5.12 -1.40 -10.76
C ASN A 381 3.75 -0.87 -10.32
N GLY A 382 3.44 -0.84 -9.02
CA GLY A 382 2.19 -0.34 -8.45
C GLY A 382 1.03 -1.33 -8.54
N ASP A 383 1.30 -2.64 -8.66
CA ASP A 383 0.29 -3.69 -8.81
C ASP A 383 -0.13 -4.35 -7.49
N GLY A 384 0.44 -3.91 -6.37
CA GLY A 384 0.18 -4.44 -5.03
C GLY A 384 0.80 -5.81 -4.76
N THR A 385 1.75 -6.27 -5.58
CA THR A 385 2.62 -7.42 -5.28
C THR A 385 4.02 -6.94 -4.96
N GLY A 386 4.70 -7.69 -4.10
CA GLY A 386 6.15 -7.55 -3.97
C GLY A 386 6.92 -7.84 -5.26
N ASP A 387 7.75 -6.88 -5.66
CA ASP A 387 8.75 -6.99 -6.71
C ASP A 387 10.16 -7.10 -6.10
N ILE A 388 11.11 -7.56 -6.91
CA ILE A 388 12.53 -7.61 -6.54
C ILE A 388 13.29 -6.65 -7.44
N ALA A 389 14.16 -5.83 -6.86
CA ALA A 389 15.15 -5.06 -7.60
C ALA A 389 16.57 -5.39 -7.15
N ALA A 390 17.51 -5.48 -8.08
CA ALA A 390 18.93 -5.65 -7.78
C ALA A 390 19.81 -5.06 -8.89
N VAL A 391 21.00 -4.57 -8.54
CA VAL A 391 21.92 -4.01 -9.52
C VAL A 391 22.77 -5.13 -10.12
N SER A 392 22.83 -5.19 -11.44
CA SER A 392 23.70 -6.12 -12.16
C SER A 392 25.16 -5.69 -12.02
N LYS A 393 26.02 -6.63 -11.59
CA LYS A 393 27.47 -6.39 -11.45
C LYS A 393 28.18 -6.27 -12.80
N ALA A 394 27.56 -6.74 -13.89
CA ALA A 394 28.17 -6.77 -15.20
C ALA A 394 28.04 -5.46 -15.97
N ASP A 395 26.88 -4.80 -15.86
CA ASP A 395 26.55 -3.60 -16.65
C ASP A 395 26.11 -2.40 -15.79
N GLY A 396 25.91 -2.58 -14.48
CA GLY A 396 25.53 -1.52 -13.55
C GLY A 396 24.09 -1.02 -13.74
N TYR A 397 23.23 -1.80 -14.39
CA TYR A 397 21.80 -1.51 -14.49
C TYR A 397 21.05 -2.00 -13.26
N LEU A 398 20.01 -1.27 -12.86
CA LEU A 398 19.00 -1.79 -11.93
C LEU A 398 18.06 -2.72 -12.71
N HIS A 399 17.98 -3.98 -12.28
CA HIS A 399 17.03 -4.95 -12.81
C HIS A 399 15.85 -5.09 -11.85
N ILE A 400 14.64 -5.07 -12.38
CA ILE A 400 13.40 -5.21 -11.61
C ILE A 400 12.61 -6.40 -12.14
N TRP A 401 12.35 -7.38 -11.27
CA TRP A 401 11.53 -8.55 -11.53
C TRP A 401 10.18 -8.39 -10.83
N ASN A 402 9.12 -8.21 -11.60
CA ASN A 402 7.80 -7.93 -11.02
C ASN A 402 7.16 -9.19 -10.47
N GLY A 403 6.57 -9.10 -9.29
CA GLY A 403 5.79 -10.15 -8.68
C GLY A 403 4.57 -10.53 -9.52
N ARG A 404 4.16 -11.80 -9.43
CA ARG A 404 2.94 -12.31 -10.07
C ARG A 404 2.02 -13.04 -9.09
N GLY A 405 2.33 -12.99 -7.80
CA GLY A 405 1.73 -13.84 -6.77
C GLY A 405 2.27 -15.27 -6.81
N ASN A 406 1.98 -16.03 -5.74
CA ASN A 406 2.52 -17.37 -5.51
C ASN A 406 4.06 -17.48 -5.68
N THR A 407 4.82 -16.44 -5.29
CA THR A 407 6.29 -16.45 -5.33
C THR A 407 6.84 -16.67 -6.74
N LYS A 408 6.20 -16.04 -7.73
CA LYS A 408 6.62 -16.06 -9.14
C LYS A 408 6.88 -14.65 -9.63
N PHE A 409 7.82 -14.52 -10.57
CA PHE A 409 8.26 -13.22 -11.09
C PHE A 409 8.25 -13.17 -12.62
N THR A 410 8.14 -11.97 -13.18
CA THR A 410 8.39 -11.70 -14.61
C THR A 410 9.87 -11.89 -14.96
N PRO A 411 10.24 -11.94 -16.25
CA PRO A 411 11.57 -11.51 -16.67
C PRO A 411 11.86 -10.08 -16.20
N ALA A 412 13.13 -9.75 -15.95
CA ALA A 412 13.51 -8.43 -15.47
C ALA A 412 13.36 -7.35 -16.54
N ASP A 413 12.83 -6.20 -16.13
CA ASP A 413 13.05 -4.92 -16.81
C ASP A 413 14.37 -4.31 -16.36
N SER A 414 15.01 -3.52 -17.22
CA SER A 414 16.27 -2.82 -16.92
C SER A 414 16.05 -1.31 -16.87
N VAL A 415 16.43 -0.68 -15.76
CA VAL A 415 16.20 0.75 -15.50
C VAL A 415 17.53 1.51 -15.44
N GLY A 416 17.96 2.02 -16.60
CA GLY A 416 19.09 2.94 -16.78
C GLY A 416 20.49 2.40 -16.38
N PRO A 417 21.58 2.90 -16.98
CA PRO A 417 22.92 2.69 -16.44
C PRO A 417 23.18 3.62 -15.21
N ASN A 418 24.27 3.36 -14.47
CA ASN A 418 24.82 4.17 -13.34
C ASN A 418 24.35 3.83 -11.92
N TRP A 419 23.81 2.63 -11.69
CA TRP A 419 23.50 2.18 -10.32
C TRP A 419 24.68 1.51 -9.62
N ALA A 420 25.77 1.22 -10.33
CA ALA A 420 26.92 0.49 -9.80
C ALA A 420 27.51 1.12 -8.53
N ASP A 421 27.72 2.44 -8.53
CA ASP A 421 28.30 3.17 -7.39
C ASP A 421 27.32 3.36 -6.22
N LEU A 422 26.04 3.06 -6.44
CA LEU A 422 24.95 3.17 -5.46
C LEU A 422 24.57 1.81 -4.87
N ALA A 423 25.02 0.72 -5.49
CA ALA A 423 24.48 -0.61 -5.25
C ALA A 423 24.72 -1.16 -3.83
N ALA A 424 25.80 -0.71 -3.18
CA ALA A 424 26.13 -1.12 -1.81
C ALA A 424 25.11 -0.59 -0.79
N THR A 425 24.63 0.63 -1.00
CA THR A 425 23.74 1.34 -0.08
C THR A 425 22.29 1.41 -0.56
N LEU A 426 22.00 0.91 -1.76
CA LEU A 426 20.65 0.84 -2.32
C LEU A 426 19.67 0.24 -1.31
N MET A 427 18.51 0.90 -1.20
CA MET A 427 17.40 0.54 -0.34
C MET A 427 16.07 0.99 -0.95
N ALA A 428 14.98 0.36 -0.51
CA ALA A 428 13.61 0.72 -0.80
C ALA A 428 12.92 1.06 0.53
N PRO A 429 12.92 2.33 0.95
CA PRO A 429 12.42 2.74 2.26
C PRO A 429 10.88 2.83 2.33
N GLY A 430 10.18 2.51 1.25
CA GLY A 430 8.73 2.69 1.14
C GLY A 430 8.39 3.97 0.39
N ASP A 431 7.25 4.56 0.71
CA ASP A 431 6.75 5.80 0.10
C ASP A 431 7.19 7.01 0.95
N LEU A 432 8.30 7.64 0.56
CA LEU A 432 8.90 8.77 1.29
C LEU A 432 8.18 10.10 0.99
N ASN A 433 7.49 10.15 -0.15
CA ASN A 433 6.90 11.36 -0.65
C ASN A 433 5.38 11.43 -0.42
N ALA A 434 4.78 10.30 -0.02
CA ALA A 434 3.37 10.04 0.21
C ALA A 434 2.50 9.99 -1.08
N ASP A 435 3.05 9.62 -2.23
CA ASP A 435 2.30 9.50 -3.49
C ASP A 435 1.69 8.12 -3.74
N GLY A 436 1.88 7.17 -2.83
CA GLY A 436 1.39 5.81 -2.90
C GLY A 436 2.29 4.84 -3.66
N HIS A 437 3.52 5.23 -4.02
CA HIS A 437 4.48 4.36 -4.70
C HIS A 437 5.73 4.09 -3.89
N THR A 438 6.34 2.92 -4.12
CA THR A 438 7.62 2.60 -3.50
C THR A 438 8.74 3.43 -4.12
N ASP A 439 9.44 4.19 -3.28
CA ASP A 439 10.60 4.97 -3.65
C ASP A 439 11.90 4.16 -3.52
N LEU A 440 12.95 4.62 -4.19
CA LEU A 440 14.32 4.13 -4.01
C LEU A 440 15.20 5.20 -3.39
N ALA A 441 16.16 4.75 -2.59
CA ALA A 441 17.18 5.60 -2.00
C ALA A 441 18.56 4.94 -2.05
N ALA A 442 19.60 5.76 -2.15
CA ALA A 442 20.98 5.31 -2.01
C ALA A 442 21.89 6.44 -1.53
N ILE A 443 22.99 6.06 -0.90
CA ILE A 443 24.07 6.97 -0.50
C ILE A 443 25.23 6.74 -1.46
N ASN A 444 25.65 7.78 -2.18
CA ASN A 444 26.80 7.70 -3.07
C ASN A 444 28.13 7.69 -2.29
N PRO A 445 29.27 7.38 -2.93
CA PRO A 445 30.58 7.36 -2.25
C PRO A 445 30.97 8.69 -1.58
N GLU A 446 30.45 9.82 -2.06
CA GLU A 446 30.63 11.15 -1.44
C GLU A 446 29.78 11.37 -0.18
N GLY A 447 28.93 10.41 0.20
CA GLY A 447 28.08 10.48 1.39
C GLY A 447 26.82 11.29 1.21
N ILE A 448 26.37 11.45 -0.03
CA ILE A 448 25.16 12.17 -0.38
C ILE A 448 24.00 11.18 -0.50
N LEU A 449 22.96 11.38 0.31
CA LEU A 449 21.70 10.67 0.14
C LEU A 449 20.95 11.23 -1.07
N THR A 450 20.58 10.33 -1.98
CA THR A 450 19.77 10.62 -3.16
C THR A 450 18.55 9.72 -3.18
N LEU A 451 17.39 10.30 -3.53
CA LEU A 451 16.11 9.61 -3.65
C LEU A 451 15.64 9.58 -5.10
N TRP A 452 14.90 8.55 -5.46
CA TRP A 452 14.22 8.40 -6.73
C TRP A 452 12.76 8.02 -6.46
N ASN A 453 11.87 8.99 -6.64
CA ASN A 453 10.46 8.79 -6.34
C ASN A 453 9.82 7.80 -7.31
N GLY A 454 9.11 6.80 -6.81
CA GLY A 454 8.37 5.83 -7.60
C GLY A 454 7.28 6.50 -8.44
N LYS A 455 6.95 5.90 -9.59
CA LYS A 455 5.84 6.36 -10.46
C LYS A 455 4.95 5.22 -10.93
N GLY A 456 5.13 4.02 -10.37
CA GLY A 456 4.60 2.78 -10.90
C GLY A 456 5.24 2.40 -12.25
N ASP A 457 4.79 1.28 -12.81
CA ASP A 457 5.29 0.70 -14.07
C ASP A 457 6.84 0.64 -14.16
N ASN A 458 7.54 0.38 -13.06
CA ASN A 458 9.02 0.32 -12.99
C ASN A 458 9.71 1.64 -13.38
N LYS A 459 9.04 2.77 -13.20
CA LYS A 459 9.57 4.11 -13.50
C LYS A 459 9.80 4.90 -12.24
N PHE A 460 10.84 5.74 -12.29
CA PHE A 460 11.19 6.65 -11.20
C PHE A 460 11.31 8.09 -11.70
N GLY A 461 11.11 9.03 -10.79
CA GLY A 461 11.35 10.45 -10.97
C GLY A 461 12.83 10.79 -11.15
N PRO A 462 13.12 12.06 -11.47
CA PRO A 462 14.50 12.54 -11.44
C PRO A 462 15.08 12.39 -10.03
N ALA A 463 16.40 12.18 -9.95
CA ALA A 463 17.12 12.08 -8.69
C ALA A 463 16.90 13.35 -7.84
N VAL A 464 16.54 13.16 -6.57
CA VAL A 464 16.36 14.22 -5.57
C VAL A 464 17.48 14.11 -4.54
N THR A 465 18.34 15.12 -4.47
CA THR A 465 19.43 15.18 -3.49
C THR A 465 18.91 15.71 -2.15
N ILE A 466 19.15 14.97 -1.06
CA ILE A 466 18.77 15.38 0.29
C ILE A 466 19.92 16.11 0.99
N GLY A 467 21.15 15.62 0.87
CA GLY A 467 22.33 16.29 1.42
C GLY A 467 23.47 15.34 1.77
N PRO A 468 24.64 15.89 2.16
CA PRO A 468 25.84 15.12 2.50
C PRO A 468 25.78 14.53 3.93
N ASN A 469 26.86 13.81 4.31
CA ASN A 469 27.15 13.26 5.65
C ASN A 469 26.35 12.01 6.07
N TRP A 470 25.94 11.17 5.11
CA TRP A 470 25.25 9.91 5.43
C TRP A 470 26.18 8.70 5.59
N ASN A 471 27.41 8.79 5.08
CA ASN A 471 28.38 7.69 5.06
C ASN A 471 28.69 7.09 6.43
N GLU A 472 28.68 7.89 7.51
CA GLU A 472 28.98 7.38 8.85
C GLU A 472 27.94 6.36 9.35
N HIS A 473 26.71 6.45 8.84
CA HIS A 473 25.60 5.58 9.21
C HIS A 473 25.41 4.40 8.24
N PHE A 474 25.86 4.56 6.99
CA PHE A 474 25.73 3.59 5.91
C PHE A 474 27.11 3.25 5.32
N PRO A 475 27.95 2.49 6.04
CA PRO A 475 29.23 2.06 5.50
C PRO A 475 29.01 1.22 4.24
N SER A 476 29.77 1.55 3.19
CA SER A 476 29.77 0.90 1.87
C SER A 476 30.20 -0.56 1.92
#